data_AF-A0A915MQU0-F1
#
_entry.id   AF-A0A915MQU0-F1
#
_cell.length_a   1.000
_cell.length_b   1.000
_cell.length_c   1.000
_cell.angle_alpha   90.00
_cell.angle_beta   90.00
_cell.angle_gamma   90.00
#
_symmetry.space_group_name_H-M   'P 1'
#
loop_
_entity.id
_entity.type
_entity.pdbx_description
1 polymer ?
#
loop_
_entity_poly.entity_id
_entity_poly.type
_entity_poly.pdbx_seq_one_letter_code
_entity_poly.pdbx_strand_id
1 'polypeptide(L)'
;MLMSQWHLPDGRIQYQIAVVSDLDHDSKFDGKKNTWRSFVRRGRLYFHPELLTAQIQWNEEESVALYSQLSSGGRAMELSDLAVFDGNLLTVDDRTGVIYKIDNFNTMIPWAFLNDGPGNTTKGFKAEWMSVKDGHLFVGGLGKEWTTTQGVFQNYHPMWIKIINLNGEIVHANWTEKYIKIREAVGIKFP
;
A
#
# COMPACT_ATOMS: atom_id res chain seq x y z
N MET A 1 15.98 7.87 6.49
CA MET A 1 16.71 8.25 5.26
C MET A 1 16.84 7.02 4.36
N LEU A 2 15.83 6.72 3.54
CA LEU A 2 15.76 5.55 2.66
C LEU A 2 15.90 5.99 1.19
N MET A 3 17.00 6.65 0.84
CA MET A 3 17.45 6.76 -0.57
C MET A 3 18.96 7.04 -0.60
N SER A 4 19.73 6.02 -0.23
CA SER A 4 21.15 5.96 -0.61
C SER A 4 21.25 4.94 -1.74
N GLN A 5 21.45 5.41 -2.96
CA GLN A 5 21.93 4.56 -4.05
C GLN A 5 23.44 4.42 -3.91
N TRP A 6 23.99 3.24 -4.17
CA TRP A 6 25.44 3.02 -4.17
C TRP A 6 25.90 2.60 -5.55
N HIS A 7 26.91 3.29 -6.07
CA HIS A 7 27.60 2.90 -7.29
C HIS A 7 28.69 1.90 -6.94
N LEU A 8 28.65 0.72 -7.55
CA LEU A 8 29.62 -0.35 -7.34
C LEU A 8 30.76 -0.26 -8.37
N PRO A 9 31.97 -0.75 -8.05
CA PRO A 9 33.11 -0.71 -8.96
C PRO A 9 32.90 -1.47 -10.28
N ASP A 10 31.97 -2.42 -10.30
CA ASP A 10 31.61 -3.23 -11.46
C ASP A 10 30.51 -2.60 -12.34
N GLY A 11 30.21 -1.31 -12.14
CA GLY A 11 29.23 -0.57 -12.93
C GLY A 11 27.78 -0.74 -12.48
N ARG A 12 27.50 -1.58 -11.47
CA ARG A 12 26.13 -1.75 -10.94
C ARG A 12 25.75 -0.62 -10.00
N ILE A 13 24.45 -0.32 -9.94
CA ILE A 13 23.82 0.54 -8.95
C ILE A 13 23.04 -0.35 -7.98
N GLN A 14 23.27 -0.17 -6.68
CA GLN A 14 22.57 -0.88 -5.62
C GLN A 14 21.47 -0.02 -5.00
N TYR A 15 20.29 -0.60 -4.81
CA TYR A 15 19.16 -0.03 -4.08
C TYR A 15 18.74 -0.95 -2.93
N GLN A 16 18.36 -0.39 -1.78
CA GLN A 16 17.62 -1.15 -0.78
C GLN A 16 16.18 -1.32 -1.24
N ILE A 17 15.63 -2.51 -1.04
CA ILE A 17 14.22 -2.80 -1.32
C ILE A 17 13.58 -3.47 -0.11
N ALA A 18 12.27 -3.29 0.01
CA ALA A 18 11.43 -4.02 0.95
C ALA A 18 10.15 -4.46 0.25
N VAL A 19 9.63 -5.61 0.65
CA VAL A 19 8.31 -6.11 0.28
C VAL A 19 7.52 -6.42 1.52
N VAL A 20 6.21 -6.24 1.47
CA VAL A 20 5.28 -6.52 2.56
C VAL A 20 4.26 -7.55 2.11
N SER A 21 3.76 -8.38 3.02
CA SER A 21 2.75 -9.39 2.70
C SER A 21 1.33 -8.90 2.99
N ASP A 22 0.43 -9.22 2.09
CA ASP A 22 -0.97 -9.39 2.42
C ASP A 22 -1.23 -10.89 2.64
N LEU A 23 -1.82 -11.25 3.77
CA LEU A 23 -2.14 -12.64 4.13
C LEU A 23 -3.65 -12.89 4.12
N ASP A 24 -4.45 -11.92 3.67
CA ASP A 24 -5.90 -11.96 3.74
C ASP A 24 -6.36 -12.35 5.17
N HIS A 25 -7.20 -13.38 5.27
CA HIS A 25 -7.73 -13.90 6.52
C HIS A 25 -6.67 -14.58 7.41
N ASP A 26 -5.55 -15.03 6.85
CA ASP A 26 -4.45 -15.66 7.60
C ASP A 26 -3.54 -14.63 8.31
N SER A 27 -3.85 -13.34 8.17
CA SER A 27 -3.28 -12.27 8.98
C SER A 27 -3.62 -12.42 10.47
N LYS A 28 -4.73 -13.07 10.83
CA LYS A 28 -5.12 -13.24 12.23
C LYS A 28 -4.10 -14.09 12.99
N PHE A 29 -3.59 -13.58 14.11
CA PHE A 29 -2.56 -14.24 14.89
C PHE A 29 -3.14 -14.91 16.14
N ASP A 30 -3.22 -16.25 16.13
CA ASP A 30 -3.80 -17.03 17.23
C ASP A 30 -2.95 -17.00 18.51
N GLY A 31 -1.67 -16.66 18.42
CA GLY A 31 -0.79 -16.57 19.59
C GLY A 31 -1.09 -15.40 20.53
N LYS A 32 -1.96 -14.45 20.13
CA LYS A 32 -2.38 -13.33 20.98
C LYS A 32 -3.77 -12.84 20.60
N LYS A 33 -4.67 -12.75 21.57
CA LYS A 33 -6.05 -12.25 21.36
C LYS A 33 -6.06 -10.89 20.64
N ASN A 34 -6.99 -10.73 19.69
CA ASN A 34 -7.20 -9.50 18.91
C ASN A 34 -5.91 -8.95 18.32
N THR A 35 -5.09 -9.82 17.73
CA THR A 35 -3.83 -9.43 17.10
C THR A 35 -3.80 -9.98 15.69
N TRP A 36 -3.36 -9.16 14.75
CA TRP A 36 -3.12 -9.52 13.36
C TRP A 36 -1.67 -9.23 13.03
N ARG A 37 -1.16 -9.92 12.03
CA ARG A 37 0.22 -9.82 11.57
C ARG A 37 0.32 -9.77 10.06
N SER A 38 1.38 -9.12 9.62
CA SER A 38 1.94 -9.19 8.27
C SER A 38 3.44 -9.44 8.40
N PHE A 39 4.15 -9.58 7.29
CA PHE A 39 5.59 -9.73 7.24
C PHE A 39 6.21 -8.71 6.31
N VAL A 40 7.36 -8.17 6.70
CA VAL A 40 8.23 -7.38 5.83
C VAL A 40 9.52 -8.14 5.56
N ARG A 41 9.92 -8.18 4.29
CA ARG A 41 11.20 -8.76 3.87
C ARG A 41 12.03 -7.71 3.16
N ARG A 42 13.31 -7.63 3.55
CA ARG A 42 14.28 -6.67 3.01
C ARG A 42 15.27 -7.35 2.08
N GLY A 43 15.75 -6.60 1.10
CA GLY A 43 16.77 -7.06 0.18
C GLY A 43 17.47 -5.91 -0.53
N ARG A 44 18.28 -6.27 -1.51
CA ARG A 44 19.01 -5.36 -2.38
C ARG A 44 18.67 -5.66 -3.82
N LEU A 45 18.38 -4.62 -4.59
CA LEU A 45 18.30 -4.65 -6.05
C LEU A 45 19.63 -4.13 -6.60
N TYR A 46 20.25 -4.89 -7.48
CA TYR A 46 21.42 -4.47 -8.25
C TYR A 46 21.01 -4.31 -9.70
N PHE A 47 21.21 -3.12 -10.27
CA PHE A 47 20.91 -2.80 -11.66
C PHE A 47 22.18 -2.43 -12.40
N HIS A 48 22.44 -3.06 -13.55
CA HIS A 48 23.55 -2.69 -14.43
C HIS A 48 23.01 -1.91 -15.64
N PRO A 49 23.25 -0.58 -15.74
CA PRO A 49 22.64 0.24 -16.78
C PRO A 49 23.14 -0.09 -18.19
N GLU A 50 24.43 -0.44 -18.35
CA GLU A 50 24.97 -0.79 -19.67
C GLU A 50 24.53 -2.17 -20.16
N LEU A 51 24.54 -3.17 -19.27
CA LEU A 51 24.12 -4.54 -19.60
C LEU A 51 22.60 -4.74 -19.58
N LEU A 52 21.85 -3.74 -19.06
CA LEU A 52 20.40 -3.78 -18.86
C LEU A 52 19.94 -5.03 -18.07
N THR A 53 20.71 -5.40 -17.05
CA THR A 53 20.39 -6.55 -16.18
C THR A 53 20.02 -6.09 -14.77
N ALA A 54 19.18 -6.87 -14.10
CA ALA A 54 18.78 -6.65 -12.73
C ALA A 54 18.87 -7.96 -11.93
N GLN A 55 19.35 -7.87 -10.68
CA GLN A 55 19.43 -8.98 -9.74
C GLN A 55 18.89 -8.56 -8.39
N ILE A 56 18.10 -9.42 -7.76
CA ILE A 56 17.64 -9.25 -6.38
C ILE A 56 18.40 -10.21 -5.47
N GLN A 57 18.88 -9.70 -4.34
CA GLN A 57 19.42 -10.49 -3.25
C GLN A 57 18.65 -10.17 -1.98
N TRP A 58 17.96 -11.16 -1.42
CA TRP A 58 17.31 -11.03 -0.13
C TRP A 58 18.35 -11.06 1.00
N ASN A 59 18.07 -10.36 2.10
CA ASN A 59 18.88 -10.49 3.30
C ASN A 59 18.76 -11.93 3.86
N GLU A 60 19.81 -12.40 4.53
CA GLU A 60 19.86 -13.75 5.12
C GLU A 60 18.86 -13.93 6.25
N GLU A 61 18.50 -12.84 6.95
CA GLU A 61 17.45 -12.83 7.96
C GLU A 61 16.09 -13.22 7.34
N GLU A 62 15.31 -14.01 8.08
CA GLU A 62 13.93 -14.31 7.73
C GLU A 62 13.05 -13.04 7.70
N SER A 63 11.87 -13.16 7.08
CA SER A 63 10.88 -12.08 7.09
C SER A 63 10.53 -11.66 8.52
N VAL A 64 10.49 -10.35 8.77
CA VAL A 64 10.17 -9.79 10.09
C VAL A 64 8.66 -9.64 10.21
N ALA A 65 8.09 -10.17 11.30
CA ALA A 65 6.67 -10.03 11.58
C ALA A 65 6.32 -8.62 12.08
N LEU A 66 5.28 -8.04 11.49
CA LEU A 66 4.67 -6.76 11.86
C LEU A 66 3.33 -7.05 12.52
N TYR A 67 2.97 -6.35 13.60
CA TYR A 67 1.75 -6.63 14.36
C TYR A 67 0.89 -5.39 14.58
N SER A 68 -0.42 -5.58 14.65
CA SER A 68 -1.40 -4.57 15.10
C SER A 68 -2.56 -5.23 15.83
N GLN A 69 -3.23 -4.46 16.70
CA GLN A 69 -4.48 -4.85 17.36
C GLN A 69 -5.68 -4.02 16.90
N LEU A 70 -5.45 -3.02 16.05
CA LEU A 70 -6.50 -2.22 15.44
C LEU A 70 -7.10 -3.00 14.27
N SER A 71 -8.40 -3.29 14.32
CA SER A 71 -9.08 -4.10 13.31
C SER A 71 -10.47 -3.59 12.99
N SER A 72 -10.97 -4.01 11.82
CA SER A 72 -12.30 -3.69 11.31
C SER A 72 -12.99 -4.99 10.90
N GLY A 73 -14.13 -5.29 11.53
CA GLY A 73 -14.87 -6.53 11.26
C GLY A 73 -14.07 -7.81 11.51
N GLY A 74 -13.09 -7.77 12.42
CA GLY A 74 -12.21 -8.91 12.75
C GLY A 74 -11.09 -9.17 11.75
N ARG A 75 -10.79 -8.21 10.86
CA ARG A 75 -9.68 -8.25 9.89
C ARG A 75 -8.78 -7.03 10.04
N ALA A 76 -7.48 -7.21 9.81
CA ALA A 76 -6.46 -6.16 9.86
C ALA A 76 -5.13 -6.68 9.31
N MET A 77 -4.17 -5.78 9.11
CA MET A 77 -2.81 -6.11 8.64
C MET A 77 -2.79 -6.80 7.27
N GLU A 78 -3.77 -6.49 6.43
CA GLU A 78 -3.82 -6.87 5.02
C GLU A 78 -3.21 -5.71 4.22
N LEU A 79 -1.88 -5.75 4.15
CA LEU A 79 -1.06 -4.61 3.75
C LEU A 79 -0.88 -4.59 2.24
N SER A 80 -1.53 -3.64 1.57
CA SER A 80 -1.71 -3.71 0.11
C SER A 80 -0.69 -2.92 -0.72
N ASP A 81 0.13 -2.06 -0.10
CA ASP A 81 1.25 -1.39 -0.79
C ASP A 81 2.30 -0.82 0.18
N LEU A 82 3.42 -0.34 -0.37
CA LEU A 82 4.47 0.40 0.30
C LEU A 82 4.80 1.71 -0.43
N ALA A 83 5.01 2.79 0.32
CA ALA A 83 5.53 4.05 -0.22
C ALA A 83 6.51 4.70 0.74
N VAL A 84 7.53 5.38 0.21
CA VAL A 84 8.36 6.30 1.01
C VAL A 84 7.82 7.70 0.85
N PHE A 85 7.34 8.30 1.95
CA PHE A 85 6.76 9.64 1.98
C PHE A 85 7.23 10.40 3.21
N ASP A 86 7.66 11.65 3.04
CA ASP A 86 8.22 12.49 4.11
C ASP A 86 9.33 11.78 4.92
N GLY A 87 10.18 11.02 4.23
CA GLY A 87 11.27 10.25 4.86
C GLY A 87 10.84 9.01 5.66
N ASN A 88 9.54 8.70 5.71
CA ASN A 88 8.98 7.53 6.38
C ASN A 88 8.66 6.42 5.38
N LEU A 89 8.84 5.15 5.78
CA LEU A 89 8.28 4.01 5.06
C LEU A 89 6.83 3.82 5.52
N LEU A 90 5.89 3.92 4.60
CA LEU A 90 4.46 3.82 4.84
C LEU A 90 3.89 2.57 4.18
N THR A 91 2.83 2.04 4.79
CA THR A 91 1.96 1.00 4.24
C THR A 91 0.52 1.29 4.62
N VAL A 92 -0.44 0.62 4.00
CA VAL A 92 -1.87 0.81 4.26
C VAL A 92 -2.55 -0.55 4.41
N ASP A 93 -3.39 -0.67 5.43
CA ASP A 93 -4.24 -1.84 5.66
C ASP A 93 -5.59 -1.63 4.94
N ASP A 94 -5.92 -2.47 3.96
CA ASP A 94 -7.12 -2.33 3.13
C ASP A 94 -8.44 -2.63 3.87
N ARG A 95 -8.35 -3.18 5.09
CA ARG A 95 -9.51 -3.53 5.92
C ARG A 95 -9.90 -2.38 6.81
N THR A 96 -8.90 -1.81 7.48
CA THR A 96 -9.10 -0.70 8.41
C THR A 96 -9.04 0.64 7.70
N GLY A 97 -8.36 0.74 6.56
CA GLY A 97 -8.05 2.02 5.90
C GLY A 97 -6.98 2.83 6.65
N VAL A 98 -6.24 2.20 7.57
CA VAL A 98 -5.20 2.88 8.36
C VAL A 98 -3.89 2.85 7.59
N ILE A 99 -3.29 4.03 7.41
CA ILE A 99 -1.89 4.15 6.98
C ILE A 99 -1.01 4.00 8.21
N TYR A 100 -0.03 3.10 8.13
CA TYR A 100 0.98 2.87 9.15
C TYR A 100 2.34 3.37 8.67
N LYS A 101 3.10 3.96 9.60
CA LYS A 101 4.56 4.07 9.48
C LYS A 101 5.17 2.74 9.93
N ILE A 102 6.02 2.16 9.10
CA ILE A 102 6.86 1.02 9.47
C ILE A 102 8.16 1.59 10.04
N ASP A 103 8.24 1.72 11.36
CA ASP A 103 9.45 2.15 12.05
C ASP A 103 10.38 0.96 12.31
N ASN A 104 11.66 1.15 11.99
CA ASN A 104 12.72 0.15 12.16
C ASN A 104 12.39 -1.26 11.63
N PHE A 105 11.51 -1.37 10.62
CA PHE A 105 11.05 -2.64 10.02
C PHE A 105 10.44 -3.66 11.00
N ASN A 106 10.04 -3.24 12.20
CA ASN A 106 9.44 -4.14 13.20
C ASN A 106 8.28 -3.50 13.98
N THR A 107 8.09 -2.19 13.88
CA THR A 107 7.10 -1.43 14.65
C THR A 107 6.12 -0.77 13.70
N MET A 108 4.83 -0.98 13.97
CA MET A 108 3.72 -0.40 13.20
C MET A 108 3.13 0.76 13.98
N ILE A 109 3.32 1.99 13.48
CA ILE A 109 2.79 3.21 14.11
C ILE A 109 1.62 3.72 13.26
N PRO A 110 0.36 3.67 13.74
CA PRO A 110 -0.76 4.28 13.04
C PRO A 110 -0.50 5.77 12.79
N TRP A 111 -0.72 6.23 11.57
CA TRP A 111 -0.49 7.63 11.21
C TRP A 111 -1.77 8.34 10.78
N ALA A 112 -2.53 7.77 9.84
CA ALA A 112 -3.74 8.38 9.31
C ALA A 112 -4.81 7.31 9.06
N PHE A 113 -6.09 7.69 9.18
CA PHE A 113 -7.23 6.84 8.88
C PHE A 113 -7.96 7.37 7.65
N LEU A 114 -8.25 6.47 6.70
CA LEU A 114 -8.91 6.79 5.45
C LEU A 114 -10.34 6.21 5.46
N ASN A 115 -11.35 7.08 5.53
CA ASN A 115 -12.74 6.69 5.29
C ASN A 115 -12.96 6.33 3.81
N ASP A 116 -13.82 5.36 3.54
CA ASP A 116 -14.18 4.94 2.20
C ASP A 116 -14.78 6.06 1.32
N GLY A 117 -14.67 5.90 -0.01
CA GLY A 117 -15.31 6.75 -1.00
C GLY A 117 -15.06 8.27 -0.79
N PRO A 118 -16.12 9.11 -0.70
CA PRO A 118 -16.01 10.55 -0.51
C PRO A 118 -15.52 11.01 0.85
N GLY A 119 -15.26 10.10 1.79
CA GLY A 119 -14.76 10.42 3.14
C GLY A 119 -15.82 10.59 4.21
N ASN A 120 -17.10 10.50 3.87
CA ASN A 120 -18.24 10.60 4.78
C ASN A 120 -18.93 9.24 5.06
N THR A 121 -18.13 8.18 5.13
CA THR A 121 -18.60 6.80 5.33
C THR A 121 -18.12 6.24 6.67
N THR A 122 -18.77 5.19 7.17
CA THR A 122 -18.39 4.52 8.42
C THR A 122 -17.33 3.42 8.25
N LYS A 123 -17.08 2.98 7.01
CA LYS A 123 -16.09 1.94 6.69
C LYS A 123 -14.73 2.55 6.34
N GLY A 124 -13.67 1.79 6.63
CA GLY A 124 -12.32 2.06 6.13
C GLY A 124 -12.26 1.92 4.61
N PHE A 125 -11.42 2.73 3.99
CA PHE A 125 -11.15 2.72 2.56
C PHE A 125 -10.37 1.45 2.19
N LYS A 126 -10.87 0.71 1.21
CA LYS A 126 -10.14 -0.42 0.64
C LYS A 126 -9.02 0.08 -0.28
N ALA A 127 -7.89 0.41 0.33
CA ALA A 127 -6.71 0.91 -0.35
C ALA A 127 -5.93 -0.25 -1.00
N GLU A 128 -5.51 -0.06 -2.25
CA GLU A 128 -4.87 -1.09 -3.08
C GLU A 128 -3.58 -0.59 -3.71
N TRP A 129 -3.34 0.72 -3.69
CA TRP A 129 -2.09 1.30 -4.20
C TRP A 129 -1.73 2.61 -3.50
N MET A 130 -0.43 2.91 -3.46
CA MET A 130 0.16 4.14 -2.95
C MET A 130 1.14 4.74 -3.97
N SER A 131 1.14 6.06 -4.10
CA SER A 131 2.09 6.79 -4.96
C SER A 131 2.42 8.15 -4.38
N VAL A 132 3.54 8.73 -4.75
CA VAL A 132 3.95 10.06 -4.29
C VAL A 132 4.14 10.98 -5.49
N LYS A 133 3.48 12.14 -5.46
CA LYS A 133 3.59 13.17 -6.51
C LYS A 133 3.46 14.55 -5.90
N ASP A 134 4.33 15.48 -6.30
CA ASP A 134 4.29 16.90 -5.91
C ASP A 134 4.14 17.12 -4.39
N GLY A 135 4.89 16.36 -3.58
CA GLY A 135 4.83 16.46 -2.11
C GLY A 135 3.57 15.91 -1.46
N HIS A 136 2.76 15.14 -2.19
CA HIS A 136 1.56 14.49 -1.67
C HIS A 136 1.66 12.97 -1.83
N LEU A 137 1.13 12.26 -0.84
CA LEU A 137 0.85 10.83 -0.91
C LEU A 137 -0.55 10.63 -1.50
N PHE A 138 -0.63 9.87 -2.57
CA PHE A 138 -1.85 9.43 -3.22
C PHE A 138 -2.11 7.98 -2.81
N VAL A 139 -3.31 7.69 -2.32
CA VAL A 139 -3.76 6.34 -1.97
C VAL A 139 -5.06 6.07 -2.70
N GLY A 140 -5.11 5.04 -3.52
CA GLY A 140 -6.34 4.65 -4.23
C GLY A 140 -6.73 3.22 -3.97
N GLY A 141 -7.93 2.88 -4.42
CA GLY A 141 -8.50 1.54 -4.29
C GLY A 141 -8.51 0.80 -5.61
N LEU A 142 -9.46 -0.13 -5.76
CA LEU A 142 -9.59 -1.04 -6.91
C LEU A 142 -9.72 -0.34 -8.27
N GLY A 143 -10.15 0.93 -8.32
CA GLY A 143 -10.28 1.65 -9.59
C GLY A 143 -11.42 1.18 -10.49
N LYS A 144 -12.41 0.48 -9.92
CA LYS A 144 -13.64 0.06 -10.59
C LYS A 144 -14.85 0.20 -9.67
N GLU A 145 -16.04 0.02 -10.23
CA GLU A 145 -17.28 -0.04 -9.48
C GLU A 145 -17.23 -1.13 -8.40
N TRP A 146 -17.76 -0.82 -7.21
CA TRP A 146 -18.03 -1.84 -6.21
C TRP A 146 -19.26 -2.63 -6.65
N THR A 147 -19.16 -3.95 -6.57
CA THR A 147 -20.22 -4.88 -6.97
C THR A 147 -20.45 -5.92 -5.89
N THR A 148 -21.62 -6.57 -5.91
CA THR A 148 -21.80 -7.84 -5.20
C THR A 148 -20.90 -8.92 -5.81
N THR A 149 -20.83 -10.09 -5.18
CA THR A 149 -20.08 -11.24 -5.72
C THR A 149 -20.68 -11.77 -7.04
N GLN A 150 -21.95 -11.45 -7.33
CA GLN A 150 -22.61 -11.74 -8.60
C GLN A 150 -22.41 -10.63 -9.66
N GLY A 151 -21.59 -9.61 -9.37
CA GLY A 151 -21.31 -8.51 -10.30
C GLY A 151 -22.36 -7.40 -10.35
N VAL A 152 -23.31 -7.37 -9.40
CA VAL A 152 -24.34 -6.32 -9.37
C VAL A 152 -23.75 -5.03 -8.79
N PHE A 153 -23.84 -3.93 -9.54
CA PHE A 153 -23.37 -2.60 -9.13
C PHE A 153 -23.92 -2.17 -7.76
N GLN A 154 -23.07 -1.51 -6.96
CA GLN A 154 -23.42 -0.99 -5.64
C GLN A 154 -23.07 0.50 -5.52
N ASN A 155 -21.83 0.89 -5.83
CA ASN A 155 -21.35 2.27 -5.73
C ASN A 155 -20.00 2.46 -6.47
N TYR A 156 -19.52 3.70 -6.51
CA TYR A 156 -18.24 4.08 -7.11
C TYR A 156 -17.11 4.29 -6.08
N HIS A 157 -17.27 3.88 -4.82
CA HIS A 157 -16.31 4.22 -3.76
C HIS A 157 -14.87 3.79 -4.04
N PRO A 158 -14.58 2.59 -4.63
CA PRO A 158 -13.21 2.20 -4.94
C PRO A 158 -12.55 3.03 -6.05
N MET A 159 -13.32 3.88 -6.73
CA MET A 159 -12.84 4.83 -7.75
C MET A 159 -12.55 6.22 -7.17
N TRP A 160 -12.72 6.41 -5.86
CA TRP A 160 -12.19 7.58 -5.16
C TRP A 160 -10.73 7.33 -4.79
N ILE A 161 -9.97 8.41 -4.68
CA ILE A 161 -8.61 8.37 -4.11
C ILE A 161 -8.51 9.34 -2.93
N LYS A 162 -7.48 9.13 -2.12
CA LYS A 162 -7.12 9.96 -0.98
C LYS A 162 -5.79 10.64 -1.28
N ILE A 163 -5.74 11.95 -1.10
CA ILE A 163 -4.54 12.75 -1.32
C ILE A 163 -4.16 13.34 0.02
N ILE A 164 -3.00 12.97 0.54
CA ILE A 164 -2.52 13.34 1.85
C ILE A 164 -1.28 14.21 1.69
N ASN A 165 -1.26 15.38 2.32
CA ASN A 165 -0.08 16.24 2.32
C ASN A 165 0.86 15.95 3.50
N LEU A 166 1.97 16.69 3.59
CA LEU A 166 2.98 16.51 4.65
C LEU A 166 2.42 16.77 6.06
N ASN A 167 1.37 17.58 6.20
CA ASN A 167 0.74 17.86 7.49
C ASN A 167 -0.29 16.78 7.89
N GLY A 168 -0.52 15.77 7.03
CA GLY A 168 -1.52 14.73 7.25
C GLY A 168 -2.95 15.15 6.91
N GLU A 169 -3.14 16.30 6.24
CA GLU A 169 -4.46 16.73 5.77
C GLU A 169 -4.89 15.85 4.59
N ILE A 170 -6.14 15.38 4.61
CA ILE A 170 -6.67 14.42 3.64
C ILE A 170 -7.71 15.10 2.75
N VAL A 171 -7.49 15.01 1.44
CA VAL A 171 -8.46 15.37 0.41
C VAL A 171 -8.99 14.10 -0.25
N HIS A 172 -10.32 14.00 -0.36
CA HIS A 172 -11.01 12.92 -1.05
C HIS A 172 -11.33 13.36 -2.48
N ALA A 173 -10.71 12.72 -3.47
CA ALA A 173 -10.88 13.09 -4.87
C ALA A 173 -11.61 12.01 -5.66
N ASN A 174 -12.68 12.40 -6.35
CA ASN A 174 -13.40 11.52 -7.26
C ASN A 174 -12.56 11.28 -8.52
N TRP A 175 -12.20 10.02 -8.77
CA TRP A 175 -11.43 9.60 -9.94
C TRP A 175 -12.22 8.70 -10.89
N THR A 176 -13.55 8.60 -10.74
CA THR A 176 -14.43 7.78 -11.59
C THR A 176 -14.14 7.99 -13.08
N GLU A 177 -14.19 9.24 -13.57
CA GLU A 177 -13.93 9.55 -14.98
C GLU A 177 -12.51 9.20 -15.43
N LYS A 178 -11.52 9.26 -14.53
CA LYS A 178 -10.13 8.90 -14.86
C LYS A 178 -10.01 7.39 -15.05
N TYR A 179 -10.59 6.61 -14.15
CA TYR A 179 -10.60 5.16 -14.27
C TYR A 179 -11.43 4.66 -15.46
N ILE A 180 -12.56 5.31 -15.78
CA ILE A 180 -13.33 5.03 -17.00
C ILE A 180 -12.46 5.25 -18.24
N LYS A 181 -11.72 6.37 -18.31
CA LYS A 181 -10.80 6.62 -19.43
C LYS A 181 -9.68 5.59 -19.53
N ILE A 182 -9.13 5.12 -18.40
CA ILE A 182 -8.15 4.03 -18.38
C ILE A 182 -8.75 2.75 -18.96
N ARG A 183 -9.97 2.39 -18.53
CA ARG A 183 -10.72 1.22 -19.04
C ARG A 183 -10.98 1.32 -20.56
N GLU A 184 -11.40 2.49 -21.04
CA GLU A 184 -11.66 2.74 -22.46
C GLU A 184 -10.39 2.69 -23.32
N ALA A 185 -9.28 3.22 -22.80
CA ALA A 185 -8.00 3.24 -23.51
C ALA A 185 -7.46 1.82 -23.83
N VAL A 186 -7.87 0.81 -23.05
CA VAL A 186 -7.55 -0.60 -23.31
C VAL A 186 -8.66 -1.35 -24.03
N GLY A 187 -9.65 -0.64 -24.58
CA GLY A 187 -10.72 -1.21 -25.40
C GLY A 187 -11.82 -1.94 -24.60
N ILE A 188 -11.87 -1.77 -23.28
CA ILE A 188 -12.88 -2.38 -22.41
C ILE A 188 -14.03 -1.38 -22.22
N LYS A 189 -15.28 -1.88 -22.26
CA LYS A 189 -16.49 -1.10 -21.97
C LYS A 189 -17.22 -1.74 -20.80
N PHE A 190 -18.05 -0.95 -20.12
CA PHE A 190 -18.93 -1.46 -19.07
C PHE A 190 -20.10 -2.27 -19.67
N PRO A 191 -20.59 -3.33 -19.01
CA PRO A 191 -19.92 -4.03 -17.92
C PRO A 191 -18.67 -4.78 -18.41
#